data_AF-A0A955Z6Z1-F1
#
_entry.id   AF-A0A955Z6Z1-F1
#
_cell.length_a   1.000
_cell.length_b   1.000
_cell.length_c   1.000
_cell.angle_alpha   90.00
_cell.angle_beta   90.00
_cell.angle_gamma   90.00
#
_symmetry.space_group_name_H-M   'P 1'
#
loop_
_entity.id
_entity.type
_entity.pdbx_description
1 polymer ?
#
loop_
_entity_poly.entity_id
_entity_poly.type
_entity_poly.pdbx_seq_one_letter_code
_entity_poly.pdbx_strand_id
1 'polypeptide(L)' 'MATLVHEVLEETVRKHGDGPALRVKRDGVWRTMTWRAYGAAIRRAARALIHFGMQPGTGVSIIGANSP' A
#
# COMPACT_ATOMS: atom_id res chain seq x y z
N MET A 1 5.52 -6.46 19.43
CA MET A 1 6.12 -5.54 18.45
C MET A 1 5.82 -6.11 17.08
N ALA A 2 5.36 -5.32 16.11
CA ALA A 2 5.20 -5.81 14.74
C ALA A 2 6.56 -6.21 14.16
N THR A 3 6.65 -7.38 13.54
CA THR A 3 7.92 -7.89 12.98
C THR A 3 7.81 -8.18 11.48
N LEU A 4 6.59 -8.37 10.97
CA LEU A 4 6.33 -8.53 9.55
C LEU A 4 5.94 -7.19 8.91
N VAL A 5 6.33 -6.99 7.65
CA VAL A 5 6.09 -5.72 6.92
C VAL A 5 4.60 -5.33 6.90
N HIS A 6 3.70 -6.31 6.73
CA HIS A 6 2.26 -6.03 6.72
C HIS A 6 1.72 -5.65 8.10
N GLU A 7 2.28 -6.20 9.19
CA GLU A 7 1.90 -5.84 10.56
C GLU A 7 2.33 -4.41 10.88
N VAL A 8 3.54 -4.02 10.45
CA VAL A 8 4.05 -2.64 10.61
C VAL A 8 3.11 -1.67 9.88
N LEU A 9 2.73 -1.98 8.64
CA LEU A 9 1.77 -1.18 7.88
C LEU A 9 0.42 -1.08 8.60
N GLU A 10 -0.14 -2.20 9.08
CA GLU A 10 -1.42 -2.19 9.79
C GLU A 10 -1.37 -1.35 11.06
N GLU A 11 -0.25 -1.40 11.80
CA GLU A 11 -0.03 -0.56 12.97
C GLU A 11 0.06 0.92 12.60
N THR A 12 0.77 1.27 11.52
CA THR A 12 0.83 2.64 11.00
C THR A 12 -0.55 3.15 10.58
N VAL A 13 -1.32 2.33 9.85
CA VAL A 13 -2.69 2.68 9.42
C VAL A 13 -3.60 2.92 10.63
N ARG A 14 -3.49 2.09 11.67
CA ARG A 14 -4.25 2.25 12.90
C ARG A 14 -3.89 3.54 13.65
N LYS A 15 -2.60 3.89 13.73
CA LYS A 15 -2.13 5.07 14.45
C LYS A 15 -2.32 6.38 13.69
N HIS A 16 -2.19 6.36 12.37
CA HIS A 16 -2.07 7.56 11.54
C HIS A 16 -3.05 7.60 10.37
N GLY A 17 -4.17 6.88 10.47
CA GLY A 17 -5.09 6.61 9.35
C GLY A 17 -5.45 7.82 8.48
N ASP A 18 -5.79 8.95 9.09
CA ASP A 18 -6.21 10.15 8.34
C ASP A 18 -5.03 11.09 7.99
N GLY A 19 -3.82 10.76 8.45
CA GLY A 19 -2.59 11.46 8.12
C GLY A 19 -2.04 11.10 6.73
N PRO A 20 -1.15 11.93 6.16
CA PRO A 20 -0.59 11.71 4.83
C PRO A 20 0.37 10.51 4.82
N ALA A 21 0.14 9.57 3.89
CA ALA A 21 1.04 8.44 3.63
C ALA A 21 1.96 8.72 2.45
N LEU A 22 1.36 9.11 1.31
CA LEU A 22 2.09 9.40 0.07
C LEU A 22 1.62 10.74 -0.50
N ARG A 23 2.53 11.44 -1.15
CA ARG A 23 2.25 12.66 -1.90
C ARG A 23 2.89 12.57 -3.27
N VAL A 24 2.13 12.94 -4.30
CA VAL A 24 2.59 12.97 -5.69
C VAL A 24 2.12 14.24 -6.36
N LYS A 25 2.97 14.81 -7.23
CA LYS A 25 2.58 15.94 -8.06
C LYS A 25 2.05 15.41 -9.39
N ARG A 26 0.79 15.73 -9.71
CA ARG A 26 0.12 15.38 -10.97
C ARG A 26 -0.46 16.65 -11.56
N ASP A 27 -0.15 16.93 -12.84
CA ASP A 27 -0.64 18.12 -13.56
C ASP A 27 -0.39 19.43 -12.79
N GLY A 28 0.80 19.55 -12.21
CA GLY A 28 1.17 20.71 -11.40
C GLY A 28 0.62 20.73 -9.96
N VAL A 29 -0.32 19.85 -9.62
CA VAL A 29 -1.03 19.84 -8.32
C VAL A 29 -0.52 18.72 -7.42
N TRP A 30 -0.26 19.03 -6.14
CA TRP A 30 0.04 18.00 -5.15
C TRP A 30 -1.23 17.25 -4.76
N ARG A 31 -1.21 15.94 -4.93
CA ARG A 31 -2.23 15.01 -4.45
C ARG A 31 -1.67 14.24 -3.25
N THR A 32 -2.50 14.07 -2.23
CA THR A 32 -2.15 13.35 -1.00
C THR A 32 -3.03 12.12 -0.89
N MET A 33 -2.41 10.97 -0.57
CA MET A 33 -3.11 9.77 -0.15
C MET A 33 -2.90 9.59 1.36
N THR A 34 -3.98 9.31 2.10
CA THR A 34 -3.91 9.04 3.54
C THR A 34 -3.46 7.61 3.82
N TRP A 35 -2.98 7.32 5.03
CA TRP A 35 -2.63 5.96 5.44
C TRP A 35 -3.82 5.00 5.34
N ARG A 36 -5.03 5.45 5.69
CA ARG A 36 -6.27 4.68 5.56
C ARG A 36 -6.54 4.28 4.10
N ALA A 37 -6.40 5.23 3.17
CA ALA A 37 -6.58 4.97 1.74
C ALA A 37 -5.49 4.02 1.22
N TYR A 38 -4.24 4.21 1.64
CA TYR A 38 -3.13 3.36 1.24
C TYR A 38 -3.30 1.91 1.72
N GLY A 39 -3.63 1.72 2.99
CA GLY A 39 -3.90 0.39 3.56
C GLY A 39 -5.07 -0.32 2.88
N ALA A 40 -6.14 0.41 2.54
CA ALA A 40 -7.25 -0.14 1.78
C ALA A 40 -6.84 -0.58 0.36
N ALA A 41 -6.00 0.20 -0.33
CA ALA A 41 -5.47 -0.15 -1.65
C ALA A 41 -4.58 -1.40 -1.61
N ILE A 42 -3.69 -1.51 -0.61
CA ILE A 42 -2.84 -2.70 -0.40
C ILE A 42 -3.68 -3.94 -0.14
N ARG A 43 -4.68 -3.85 0.75
CA ARG A 43 -5.59 -4.99 1.02
C ARG A 43 -6.35 -5.42 -0.23
N ARG A 44 -6.78 -4.47 -1.07
CA ARG A 44 -7.44 -4.77 -2.34
C ARG A 44 -6.48 -5.49 -3.32
N ALA A 45 -5.26 -4.99 -3.49
CA ALA A 45 -4.25 -5.60 -4.35
C ALA A 45 -3.87 -7.01 -3.89
N ALA A 46 -3.65 -7.21 -2.58
CA ALA A 46 -3.33 -8.50 -1.99
C ALA A 46 -4.44 -9.54 -2.25
N ARG A 47 -5.72 -9.17 -2.05
CA ARG A 47 -6.86 -10.05 -2.37
C ARG A 47 -6.94 -10.40 -3.85
N ALA A 48 -6.62 -9.46 -4.74
CA ALA A 48 -6.59 -9.74 -6.17
C ALA A 48 -5.51 -10.75 -6.54
N LEU A 49 -4.29 -10.61 -5.98
CA LEU A 49 -3.20 -11.57 -6.21
C LEU A 49 -3.57 -12.98 -5.73
N ILE A 50 -4.20 -13.10 -4.55
CA ILE A 50 -4.73 -14.38 -4.05
C ILE A 50 -5.78 -14.95 -5.02
N HIS A 51 -6.72 -14.11 -5.47
CA HIS A 51 -7.76 -14.52 -6.42
C HIS A 51 -7.19 -15.03 -7.75
N PHE A 52 -6.10 -14.43 -8.24
CA PHE A 52 -5.39 -14.87 -9.45
C PHE A 52 -4.46 -16.08 -9.22
N GLY A 53 -4.48 -16.68 -8.03
CA GLY A 53 -3.79 -17.96 -7.77
C GLY A 53 -2.36 -17.83 -7.25
N MET A 54 -1.95 -16.66 -6.75
CA MET A 54 -0.63 -16.49 -6.14
C MET A 54 -0.46 -17.44 -4.94
N GLN A 55 0.66 -18.18 -4.92
CA GLN A 55 0.95 -19.20 -3.91
C GLN A 55 2.01 -18.71 -2.90
N PRO A 56 2.02 -19.23 -1.67
CA PRO A 56 3.11 -18.99 -0.73
C PRO A 56 4.48 -19.32 -1.34
N GLY A 57 5.47 -18.46 -1.12
CA GLY A 57 6.83 -18.63 -1.66
C GLY A 57 7.01 -18.18 -3.12
N THR A 58 5.94 -17.76 -3.81
CA THR A 58 6.03 -17.20 -5.16
C THR A 58 6.19 -15.67 -5.14
N GLY A 59 6.68 -15.10 -6.25
CA GLY A 59 6.93 -13.67 -6.39
C GLY A 59 6.26 -13.07 -7.61
N VAL A 60 6.08 -11.75 -7.59
CA VAL A 60 5.63 -10.95 -8.74
C VAL A 60 6.62 -9.80 -8.98
N SER A 61 6.84 -9.44 -10.24
CA SER A 61 7.68 -8.29 -10.59
C SER A 61 6.85 -7.01 -10.68
N ILE A 62 7.36 -5.93 -10.12
CA ILE A 62 6.83 -4.57 -10.28
C ILE A 62 7.85 -3.80 -11.13
N ILE A 63 7.45 -3.35 -12.31
CA ILE A 63 8.32 -2.59 -13.22
C ILE A 63 7.65 -1.24 -13.51
N GLY A 64 8.26 -0.16 -13.06
CA GLY A 64 7.73 1.18 -13.22
C GLY A 64 8.55 2.24 -12.49
N ALA A 65 8.29 3.51 -12.80
CA ALA A 65 8.86 4.64 -12.07
C ALA A 65 8.25 4.75 -10.66
N ASN A 66 8.93 5.47 -9.77
CA ASN A 66 8.40 5.76 -8.44
C ASN A 66 7.08 6.54 -8.53
N SER A 67 6.00 5.98 -7.98
CA SER A 67 4.64 6.50 -8.14
C SER A 67 3.73 5.92 -7.05
N PRO A 68 2.83 6.72 -6.46
CA PRO A 68 1.48 6.26 -6.17
C PRO A 68 0.55 6.48 -7.36
#